data_AF-A0A561PQC3-F1
#
_entry.id   AF-A0A561PQC3-F1
#
_cell.length_a   1.000
_cell.length_b   1.000
_cell.length_c   1.000
_cell.angle_alpha   90.00
_cell.angle_beta   90.00
_cell.angle_gamma   90.00
#
_symmetry.space_group_name_H-M   'P 1'
#
loop_
_entity.id
_entity.type
_entity.pdbx_description
1 polymer ?
#
loop_
_entity_poly.entity_id
_entity_poly.type
_entity_poly.pdbx_seq_one_letter_code
_entity_poly.pdbx_strand_id
1 'polypeptide(L)'
;MISITGQWQGYYIYGPEYGEKLSGSKVNFELSLTDTGDNNFKETCHDMDSQISKNNPAVVKGLTEDDFISFTKEYDQFFTITEDNQVIANSRLKKPDLSYHGHYDPVSETFSGDWELLGREYAHPDGDYIEIATGTWEMKKVY
;
A
#
# COMPACT_ATOMS: atom_id res chain seq x y z
N MET A 1 -7.09 10.38 -21.04
CA MET A 1 -6.02 9.59 -20.41
C MET A 1 -5.23 10.51 -19.49
N ILE A 2 -5.23 10.21 -18.20
CA ILE A 2 -4.53 11.01 -17.18
C ILE A 2 -3.05 10.66 -17.22
N SER A 3 -2.17 11.66 -17.31
CA SER A 3 -0.73 11.42 -17.24
C SER A 3 -0.30 11.18 -15.80
N ILE A 4 0.00 9.93 -15.47
CA ILE A 4 0.43 9.52 -14.12
C ILE A 4 1.89 9.86 -13.82
N THR A 5 2.71 10.10 -14.84
CA THR A 5 4.14 10.38 -14.66
C THR A 5 4.35 11.64 -13.83
N GLY A 6 5.07 11.53 -12.72
CA GLY A 6 5.37 12.65 -11.81
C GLY A 6 5.55 12.22 -10.37
N GLN A 7 5.65 13.21 -9.47
CA GLN A 7 5.73 12.96 -8.04
C GLN A 7 4.35 13.05 -7.41
N TRP A 8 4.05 12.09 -6.55
CA TRP A 8 2.78 11.96 -5.84
C TRP A 8 3.03 11.87 -4.36
N GLN A 9 2.21 12.57 -3.58
CA GLN A 9 2.19 12.49 -2.13
C GLN A 9 0.80 12.11 -1.66
N GLY A 10 0.74 11.27 -0.64
CA GLY A 10 -0.52 10.74 -0.16
C GLY A 10 -0.42 10.19 1.25
N TYR A 11 -1.50 9.55 1.67
CA TYR A 11 -1.56 8.80 2.91
C TYR A 11 -2.44 7.58 2.76
N TYR A 12 -2.19 6.57 3.59
CA TYR A 12 -3.13 5.48 3.82
C TYR A 12 -3.60 5.48 5.27
N ILE A 13 -4.80 4.94 5.49
CA ILE A 13 -5.44 4.79 6.78
C ILE A 13 -5.57 3.30 7.07
N TYR A 14 -5.20 2.88 8.29
CA TYR A 14 -5.41 1.50 8.74
C TYR A 14 -6.88 1.20 9.02
N GLY A 15 -7.34 0.05 8.52
CA GLY A 15 -8.66 -0.50 8.80
C GLY A 15 -8.81 -1.06 10.22
N PRO A 16 -9.98 -1.64 10.53
CA PRO A 16 -10.30 -2.17 11.86
C PRO A 16 -9.38 -3.31 12.31
N GLU A 17 -8.78 -4.06 11.38
CA GLU A 17 -8.00 -5.26 11.67
C GLU A 17 -6.68 -4.97 12.41
N TYR A 18 -6.27 -3.70 12.45
CA TYR A 18 -5.09 -3.23 13.19
C TYR A 18 -5.39 -2.86 14.66
N GLY A 19 -6.62 -3.06 15.14
CA GLY A 19 -7.03 -2.82 16.52
C GLY A 19 -7.12 -1.34 16.90
N GLU A 20 -7.54 -1.07 18.13
CA GLU A 20 -7.91 0.30 18.59
C GLU A 20 -6.77 1.32 18.54
N LYS A 21 -5.51 0.87 18.63
CA LYS A 21 -4.35 1.77 18.64
C LYS A 21 -3.99 2.31 17.26
N LEU A 22 -4.16 1.50 16.22
CA LEU A 22 -3.69 1.81 14.87
C LEU A 22 -4.83 2.07 13.91
N SER A 23 -6.02 1.47 14.11
CA SER A 23 -7.18 1.72 13.27
C SER A 23 -7.49 3.22 13.17
N GLY A 24 -7.72 3.69 11.96
CA GLY A 24 -7.94 5.12 11.67
C GLY A 24 -6.67 5.98 11.64
N SER A 25 -5.50 5.44 12.03
CA SER A 25 -4.24 6.18 11.96
C SER A 25 -3.79 6.36 10.51
N LYS A 26 -3.27 7.55 10.22
CA LYS A 26 -2.74 7.93 8.90
C LYS A 26 -1.24 7.71 8.84
N VAL A 27 -0.76 7.21 7.70
CA VAL A 27 0.65 7.12 7.37
C VAL A 27 0.89 7.81 6.04
N ASN A 28 1.74 8.84 6.02
CA ASN A 28 2.07 9.55 4.80
C ASN A 28 3.06 8.75 3.96
N PHE A 29 2.97 8.89 2.64
CA PHE A 29 3.90 8.30 1.68
C PHE A 29 4.20 9.23 0.52
N GLU A 30 5.33 8.96 -0.14
CA GLU A 30 5.73 9.57 -1.40
C GLU A 30 5.96 8.50 -2.46
N LEU A 31 5.55 8.80 -3.69
CA LEU A 31 5.64 7.95 -4.87
C LEU A 31 6.15 8.78 -6.05
N SER A 32 7.25 8.36 -6.65
CA SER A 32 7.57 8.74 -8.02
C SER A 32 6.86 7.76 -8.94
N LEU A 33 6.11 8.22 -9.94
CA LEU A 33 5.50 7.36 -10.95
C LEU A 33 6.12 7.66 -12.33
N THR A 34 6.52 6.63 -13.06
CA THR A 34 6.92 6.71 -14.47
C THR A 34 6.12 5.71 -15.28
N ASP A 35 5.43 6.19 -16.32
CA ASP A 35 4.79 5.33 -17.31
C ASP A 35 5.84 4.55 -18.09
N THR A 36 5.72 3.22 -18.06
CA THR A 36 6.62 2.27 -18.73
C THR A 36 6.08 1.77 -20.07
N GLY A 37 4.93 2.27 -20.50
CA GLY A 37 4.18 1.79 -21.66
C GLY A 37 3.05 0.82 -21.27
N ASP A 38 2.06 0.68 -22.16
CA ASP A 38 0.87 -0.15 -21.96
C ASP A 38 0.13 0.16 -20.64
N ASN A 39 0.15 1.43 -20.24
CA ASN A 39 -0.39 1.95 -18.98
C ASN A 39 0.18 1.33 -17.70
N ASN A 40 1.37 0.72 -17.76
CA ASN A 40 2.04 0.11 -16.61
C ASN A 40 3.04 1.06 -15.97
N PHE A 41 3.31 0.89 -14.67
CA PHE A 41 4.38 1.59 -13.97
C PHE A 41 5.11 0.68 -12.99
N LYS A 42 6.37 1.00 -12.69
CA LYS A 42 7.19 0.33 -11.68
C LYS A 42 8.16 1.29 -11.02
N GLU A 43 8.02 1.52 -9.73
CA GLU A 43 8.77 2.55 -8.99
C GLU A 43 9.00 2.20 -7.52
N THR A 44 9.63 3.11 -6.76
CA THR A 44 9.82 2.98 -5.31
C THR A 44 8.90 3.92 -4.53
N CYS A 45 8.33 3.38 -3.45
CA CYS A 45 7.49 4.10 -2.49
C CYS A 45 8.24 4.28 -1.16
N HIS A 46 8.19 5.49 -0.61
CA HIS A 46 8.74 5.81 0.69
C HIS A 46 7.59 6.17 1.63
N ASP A 47 7.31 5.34 2.64
CA ASP A 47 6.40 5.76 3.71
C ASP A 47 7.18 6.64 4.70
N MET A 48 6.69 7.84 4.96
CA MET A 48 7.45 8.85 5.71
C MET A 48 7.34 8.66 7.22
N ASP A 49 6.21 8.13 7.68
CA ASP A 49 5.90 8.00 9.11
C ASP A 49 5.91 6.55 9.62
N SER A 50 6.21 5.59 8.74
CA SER A 50 6.26 4.18 9.15
C SER A 50 7.65 3.81 9.67
N GLN A 51 7.67 3.12 10.81
CA GLN A 51 8.89 2.49 11.32
C GLN A 51 9.41 1.38 10.38
N ILE A 52 8.56 0.85 9.49
CA ILE A 52 8.90 -0.20 8.51
C ILE A 52 9.73 0.36 7.34
N SER A 53 9.26 1.47 6.77
CA SER A 53 9.74 2.04 5.51
C SER A 53 10.99 2.92 5.65
N LYS A 54 11.27 3.43 6.85
CA LYS A 54 12.34 4.41 7.09
C LYS A 54 13.69 4.00 6.50
N ASN A 55 13.95 2.69 6.40
CA ASN A 55 15.14 2.13 5.74
C ASN A 55 14.83 1.14 4.60
N ASN A 56 13.56 0.90 4.29
CA ASN A 56 13.13 -0.15 3.35
C ASN A 56 12.05 0.41 2.40
N PRO A 57 12.45 1.09 1.31
CA PRO A 57 11.49 1.52 0.30
C PRO A 57 10.78 0.31 -0.30
N ALA A 58 9.48 0.43 -0.48
CA ALA A 58 8.70 -0.62 -1.13
C ALA A 58 8.77 -0.46 -2.65
N VAL A 59 8.81 -1.58 -3.38
CA VAL A 59 8.64 -1.57 -4.82
C VAL A 59 7.15 -1.54 -5.13
N VAL A 60 6.72 -0.59 -5.95
CA VAL A 60 5.35 -0.48 -6.43
C VAL A 60 5.29 -0.83 -7.90
N LYS A 61 4.30 -1.64 -8.28
CA LYS A 61 4.01 -2.01 -9.67
C LYS A 61 2.53 -1.99 -9.92
N GLY A 62 2.09 -1.43 -11.03
CA GLY A 62 0.67 -1.34 -11.29
C GLY A 62 0.33 -0.95 -12.71
N LEU A 63 -0.97 -0.72 -12.90
CA LEU A 63 -1.57 -0.28 -14.14
C LEU A 63 -2.52 0.88 -13.90
N THR A 64 -2.82 1.59 -14.97
CA THR A 64 -3.87 2.61 -15.03
C THR A 64 -4.77 2.39 -16.23
N GLU A 65 -6.05 2.67 -16.10
CA GLU A 65 -7.00 2.59 -17.20
C GLU A 65 -8.06 3.68 -16.99
N ASP A 66 -8.13 4.64 -17.91
CA ASP A 66 -8.99 5.83 -17.78
C ASP A 66 -8.79 6.61 -16.46
N ASP A 67 -9.73 6.50 -15.52
CA ASP A 67 -9.69 7.08 -14.17
C ASP A 67 -9.26 6.06 -13.10
N PHE A 68 -9.15 4.78 -13.44
CA PHE A 68 -8.81 3.70 -12.52
C PHE A 68 -7.29 3.53 -12.37
N ILE A 69 -6.86 3.18 -11.16
CA ILE A 69 -5.50 2.77 -10.84
C ILE A 69 -5.52 1.51 -9.97
N SER A 70 -4.61 0.57 -10.25
CA SER A 70 -4.38 -0.61 -9.44
C SER A 70 -2.90 -0.93 -9.34
N PHE A 71 -2.39 -1.18 -8.14
CA PHE A 71 -0.99 -1.50 -7.93
C PHE A 71 -0.76 -2.40 -6.72
N THR A 72 0.34 -3.13 -6.77
CA THR A 72 0.87 -3.85 -5.61
C THR A 72 2.06 -3.11 -5.03
N LYS A 73 2.25 -3.28 -3.72
CA LYS A 73 3.36 -2.71 -2.97
C LYS A 73 4.10 -3.83 -2.26
N GLU A 74 5.35 -4.04 -2.63
CA GLU A 74 6.17 -5.14 -2.12
C GLU A 74 7.34 -4.61 -1.29
N TYR A 75 7.39 -5.02 -0.02
CA TYR A 75 8.55 -4.80 0.84
C TYR A 75 9.59 -5.92 0.67
N ASP A 76 10.83 -5.68 1.07
CA ASP A 76 11.92 -6.66 0.96
C ASP A 76 11.73 -7.87 1.90
N GLN A 77 10.99 -7.68 3.00
CA GLN A 77 10.70 -8.67 4.02
C GLN A 77 9.30 -8.49 4.62
N PHE A 78 8.82 -9.51 5.34
CA PHE A 78 7.59 -9.41 6.11
C PHE A 78 7.84 -8.62 7.40
N PHE A 79 6.94 -7.70 7.74
CA PHE A 79 7.03 -6.91 8.96
C PHE A 79 5.78 -7.11 9.82
N THR A 80 5.98 -7.26 11.13
CA THR A 80 4.91 -7.28 12.13
C THR A 80 5.04 -6.05 13.01
N ILE A 81 3.93 -5.34 13.23
CA ILE A 81 3.85 -4.29 14.24
C ILE A 81 3.30 -4.93 15.52
N THR A 82 4.04 -4.86 16.62
CA THR A 82 3.59 -5.38 17.92
C THR A 82 2.64 -4.40 18.62
N GLU A 83 1.99 -4.85 19.70
CA GLU A 83 1.12 -4.00 20.53
C GLU A 83 1.84 -2.78 21.13
N ASP A 84 3.17 -2.86 21.29
CA ASP A 84 4.04 -1.78 21.76
C ASP A 84 4.55 -0.88 20.62
N ASN A 85 3.98 -1.02 19.43
CA ASN A 85 4.36 -0.30 18.21
C ASN A 85 5.83 -0.55 17.79
N GLN A 86 6.36 -1.73 18.11
CA GLN A 86 7.67 -2.17 17.63
C GLN A 86 7.52 -2.88 16.30
N VAL A 87 8.44 -2.63 15.38
CA VAL A 87 8.50 -3.31 14.10
C VAL A 87 9.46 -4.49 14.18
N ILE A 88 8.94 -5.68 13.91
CA ILE A 88 9.71 -6.92 13.84
C ILE A 88 9.77 -7.36 12.38
N ALA A 89 10.98 -7.42 11.83
CA ALA A 89 11.23 -7.98 10.51
C ALA A 89 11.36 -9.51 10.59
N ASN A 90 10.70 -10.22 9.68
CA ASN A 90 10.79 -11.68 9.57
C ASN A 90 11.03 -12.10 8.11
N SER A 91 12.29 -12.26 7.75
CA SER A 91 12.72 -12.67 6.41
C SER A 91 12.41 -14.13 6.05
N ARG A 92 11.91 -14.93 7.00
CA ARG A 92 11.54 -16.33 6.75
C ARG A 92 10.10 -16.52 6.30
N LEU A 93 9.27 -15.49 6.45
CA LEU A 93 7.87 -15.53 6.03
C LEU A 93 7.74 -15.10 4.57
N LYS A 94 6.72 -15.65 3.89
CA LYS A 94 6.30 -15.16 2.58
C LYS A 94 6.00 -13.67 2.70
N LYS A 95 6.43 -12.89 1.71
CA LYS A 95 6.07 -11.48 1.61
C LYS A 95 4.54 -11.36 1.48
N PRO A 96 3.91 -10.45 2.22
CA PRO A 96 2.47 -10.30 2.16
C PRO A 96 2.08 -9.73 0.80
N ASP A 97 0.93 -10.16 0.28
CA ASP A 97 0.36 -9.62 -0.95
C ASP A 97 -0.43 -8.36 -0.60
N LEU A 98 0.20 -7.19 -0.76
CA LEU A 98 -0.39 -5.88 -0.47
C LEU A 98 -0.77 -5.20 -1.78
N SER A 99 -2.06 -4.92 -1.95
CA SER A 99 -2.65 -4.36 -3.16
C SER A 99 -3.47 -3.11 -2.84
N TYR A 100 -3.50 -2.21 -3.82
CA TYR A 100 -4.22 -0.94 -3.79
C TYR A 100 -5.03 -0.82 -5.07
N HIS A 101 -6.23 -0.28 -4.96
CA HIS A 101 -7.02 0.13 -6.11
C HIS A 101 -7.79 1.42 -5.81
N GLY A 102 -8.11 2.19 -6.83
CA GLY A 102 -8.80 3.45 -6.65
C GLY A 102 -9.14 4.15 -7.96
N HIS A 103 -9.73 5.34 -7.82
CA HIS A 103 -10.20 6.16 -8.92
C HIS A 103 -9.70 7.60 -8.79
N TYR A 104 -9.52 8.26 -9.92
CA TYR A 104 -9.18 9.67 -10.01
C TYR A 104 -10.45 10.54 -9.96
N ASP A 105 -10.49 11.47 -9.02
CA ASP A 105 -11.51 12.52 -9.00
C ASP A 105 -10.94 13.80 -9.66
N PRO A 106 -11.50 14.25 -10.79
CA PRO A 106 -11.05 15.47 -11.48
C PRO A 106 -11.37 16.77 -10.72
N VAL A 107 -12.25 16.76 -9.73
CA VAL A 107 -12.61 17.94 -8.93
C VAL A 107 -11.57 18.21 -7.85
N SER A 108 -11.16 17.17 -7.11
CA SER A 108 -10.10 17.26 -6.10
C SER A 108 -8.68 17.12 -6.70
N GLU A 109 -8.59 16.56 -7.91
CA GLU A 109 -7.36 16.15 -8.59
C GLU A 109 -6.58 15.11 -7.77
N THR A 110 -7.29 14.12 -7.21
CA THR A 110 -6.72 13.07 -6.35
C THR A 110 -7.06 11.69 -6.86
N PHE A 111 -6.15 10.74 -6.67
CA PHE A 111 -6.52 9.33 -6.63
C PHE A 111 -6.89 8.94 -5.21
N SER A 112 -7.93 8.13 -5.04
CA SER A 112 -8.31 7.56 -3.75
C SER A 112 -8.97 6.20 -3.90
N GLY A 113 -8.90 5.36 -2.88
CA GLY A 113 -9.59 4.08 -2.85
C GLY A 113 -9.20 3.24 -1.66
N ASP A 114 -9.17 1.93 -1.86
CA ASP A 114 -8.96 0.93 -0.83
C ASP A 114 -7.64 0.19 -1.04
N TRP A 115 -7.15 -0.40 0.04
CA TRP A 115 -6.04 -1.33 0.01
C TRP A 115 -6.37 -2.58 0.82
N GLU A 116 -5.78 -3.69 0.40
CA GLU A 116 -5.92 -5.00 1.03
C GLU A 116 -4.56 -5.66 1.17
N LEU A 117 -4.29 -6.20 2.36
CA LEU A 117 -3.13 -7.01 2.68
C LEU A 117 -3.60 -8.44 2.97
N LEU A 118 -3.17 -9.38 2.12
CA LEU A 118 -3.31 -10.80 2.37
C LEU A 118 -2.07 -11.29 3.13
N GLY A 119 -2.30 -11.63 4.40
CA GLY A 119 -1.30 -11.94 5.40
C GLY A 119 -0.97 -13.42 5.46
N ARG A 120 -0.89 -13.97 6.69
CA ARG A 120 -0.52 -15.37 6.90
C ARG A 120 -1.69 -16.30 6.58
N GLU A 121 -1.37 -17.39 5.88
CA GLU A 121 -2.26 -18.54 5.73
C GLU A 121 -2.07 -19.53 6.89
N TYR A 122 -3.17 -20.01 7.44
CA TYR A 122 -3.23 -20.97 8.52
C TYR A 122 -3.96 -22.22 8.05
N ALA A 123 -3.26 -23.35 8.05
CA ALA A 123 -3.89 -24.64 7.83
C ALA A 123 -4.65 -25.08 9.08
N HIS A 124 -5.95 -25.30 8.96
CA HIS A 124 -6.78 -25.84 10.04
C HIS A 124 -7.54 -27.08 9.56
N PRO A 125 -7.82 -28.07 10.43
CA PRO A 125 -8.60 -29.26 10.06
C PRO A 125 -9.97 -28.97 9.42
N ASP A 126 -10.56 -27.80 9.70
CA ASP A 126 -11.87 -27.38 9.22
C ASP A 126 -11.81 -26.47 7.98
N GLY A 127 -10.63 -26.23 7.43
CA GLY A 127 -10.39 -25.36 6.28
C GLY A 127 -9.23 -24.41 6.51
N ASP A 128 -8.61 -23.95 5.44
CA ASP A 128 -7.53 -22.97 5.51
C ASP A 128 -8.11 -21.57 5.73
N TYR A 129 -7.45 -20.77 6.56
CA TYR A 129 -7.83 -19.38 6.86
C TYR A 129 -6.69 -18.44 6.46
N ILE A 130 -7.03 -17.28 5.90
CA ILE A 130 -6.06 -16.22 5.58
C ILE A 130 -6.38 -14.97 6.39
N GLU A 131 -5.34 -14.37 6.98
CA GLU A 131 -5.46 -13.03 7.57
C GLU A 131 -5.64 -12.01 6.45
N ILE A 132 -6.68 -11.20 6.55
CA ILE A 132 -6.92 -10.07 5.66
C ILE A 132 -6.90 -8.82 6.52
N ALA A 133 -6.17 -7.80 6.07
CA ALA A 133 -6.21 -6.49 6.68
C ALA A 133 -6.48 -5.43 5.61
N THR A 134 -7.29 -4.44 5.93
CA THR A 134 -7.79 -3.48 4.93
C THR A 134 -7.51 -2.04 5.32
N GLY A 135 -7.79 -1.11 4.41
CA GLY A 135 -7.89 0.30 4.72
C GLY A 135 -8.12 1.15 3.50
N THR A 136 -8.03 2.47 3.65
CA THR A 136 -8.23 3.43 2.57
C THR A 136 -6.99 4.25 2.30
N TRP A 137 -6.93 4.90 1.14
CA TRP A 137 -5.81 5.75 0.76
C TRP A 137 -6.23 6.89 -0.17
N GLU A 138 -5.39 7.92 -0.21
CA GLU A 138 -5.54 9.07 -1.10
C GLU A 138 -4.15 9.60 -1.49
N MET A 139 -3.97 10.08 -2.72
CA MET A 139 -2.77 10.79 -3.15
C MET A 139 -3.08 11.89 -4.18
N LYS A 140 -2.22 12.90 -4.20
CA LYS A 140 -2.24 14.01 -5.15
C LYS A 140 -0.88 14.20 -5.81
N LYS A 141 -0.89 14.64 -7.07
CA LYS A 141 0.31 14.99 -7.81
C LYS A 141 0.90 16.30 -7.30
N VAL A 142 2.20 16.35 -7.10
CA VAL A 142 2.93 17.52 -6.57
C VAL A 142 3.82 18.16 -7.63
N TYR A 143 4.42 17.34 -8.50
CA TYR A 143 5.31 17.78 -9.59
C TYR A 143 5.09 16.96 -10.86
#